data_AF-K0KIL7-F1
#
_entry.id   AF-K0KIL7-F1
#
_cell.length_a   1.000
_cell.length_b   1.000
_cell.length_c   1.000
_cell.angle_alpha   90.00
_cell.angle_beta   90.00
_cell.angle_gamma   90.00
#
_symmetry.space_group_name_H-M   'P 1'
#
loop_
_entity.id
_entity.type
_entity.pdbx_description
1 polymer ?
#
loop_
_entity_poly.entity_id
_entity_poly.type
_entity_poly.pdbx_seq_one_letter_code
_entity_poly.pdbx_strand_id
1 'polypeptide(L)'
;MSNVDYDAYDEEEDSWVIYKLSEVALKLIPKKCLKELFKMAGNEEELEPEIGNVYGFIYHVLNFKIKVPIKRFIWKIQKAMFFGRYKTQCCFERIENSELIKRLTKVINHVESSFNKLASNLNLIKAPPTKEPCTGFSCCFPIEVWYLLVKDYNVNAGNLVRVNKELCNFFAPVVYKSIHMDITISPIDTLQTFYSHYCNFGSTYLFQPSSPFKMYKMLHDSQNFQYEFIDLIHTSSSNDNADNVSTRYIRNFRDVKNVFENIISNPNSLFKDFVKELTTSICFLDGFDKFTKEGSNFAGTIQSLSNKTKLNVLASDFNSFDTFELDENYEYYIRKGIDFDLEELDCLVNDFTVPRFPYVKETLPESEFYRELTLPGIVQDDFKKDSKYRSQIFNANSMKDLESSNPFQRWNEELQPDTWNYDRETKTQLKGAGSIKLQNRSFFSEVDTQNFLSNFVHSIASMNVKKTSKTSTLIFGSHDIENSYMDDTEEERDQNIPFSITPHMIIINGS
;
A
#
# COMPACT_ATOMS: atom_id res chain seq x y z
N MET A 1 -12.22 5.84 22.47
CA MET A 1 -11.54 7.12 22.76
C MET A 1 -11.55 7.88 21.46
N SER A 2 -12.21 9.04 21.46
CA SER A 2 -12.42 9.88 20.28
C SER A 2 -11.08 10.26 19.65
N ASN A 3 -10.95 10.05 18.34
CA ASN A 3 -9.92 10.67 17.54
C ASN A 3 -10.09 12.18 17.69
N VAL A 4 -9.13 12.82 18.35
CA VAL A 4 -8.98 14.26 18.22
C VAL A 4 -8.25 14.42 16.90
N ASP A 5 -8.99 14.81 15.85
CA ASP A 5 -8.41 15.33 14.62
C ASP A 5 -7.58 16.55 14.99
N TYR A 6 -6.29 16.33 15.21
CA TYR A 6 -5.30 17.39 15.36
C TYR A 6 -4.83 17.75 13.95
N ASP A 7 -5.65 18.50 13.22
CA ASP A 7 -5.34 18.78 11.82
C ASP A 7 -5.88 20.14 11.37
N ALA A 8 -4.96 21.07 11.15
CA ALA A 8 -5.05 22.30 10.36
C ALA A 8 -6.08 23.38 10.74
N TYR A 9 -7.08 23.07 11.58
CA TYR A 9 -7.96 24.06 12.19
C TYR A 9 -7.31 24.60 13.46
N ASP A 10 -6.50 25.65 13.29
CA ASP A 10 -6.32 26.78 14.22
C ASP A 10 -5.05 27.59 13.92
N GLU A 11 -4.27 27.32 12.87
CA GLU A 11 -3.05 28.14 12.64
C GLU A 11 -3.38 29.62 12.36
N GLU A 12 -4.49 29.93 11.68
CA GLU A 12 -4.94 31.32 11.52
C GLU A 12 -5.48 31.92 12.84
N GLU A 13 -6.15 31.12 13.67
CA GLU A 13 -6.73 31.57 14.94
C GLU A 13 -5.65 31.75 16.01
N ASP A 14 -4.73 30.79 16.14
CA ASP A 14 -3.52 30.84 16.95
C ASP A 14 -2.59 31.98 16.50
N SER A 15 -2.40 32.19 15.20
CA SER A 15 -1.58 33.29 14.66
C SER A 15 -2.18 34.66 15.03
N TRP A 16 -3.51 34.82 14.90
CA TRP A 16 -4.19 36.05 15.31
C TRP A 16 -4.12 36.28 16.82
N VAL A 17 -4.28 35.23 17.63
CA VAL A 17 -4.15 35.31 19.10
C VAL A 17 -2.74 35.70 19.50
N ILE A 18 -1.71 35.07 18.91
CA ILE A 18 -0.30 35.40 19.17
C ILE A 18 -0.02 36.85 18.76
N TYR A 19 -0.52 37.30 17.60
CA TYR A 19 -0.39 38.68 17.16
C TYR A 19 -1.00 39.68 18.16
N LYS A 20 -2.20 39.39 18.68
CA LYS A 20 -2.82 40.23 19.73
C LYS A 20 -2.06 40.19 21.04
N LEU A 21 -1.51 39.06 21.44
CA LEU A 21 -0.63 38.97 22.60
C LEU A 21 0.64 39.83 22.41
N SER A 22 1.19 39.88 21.21
CA SER A 22 2.34 40.74 20.88
C SER A 22 1.99 42.23 20.96
N GLU A 23 0.83 42.65 20.45
CA GLU A 23 0.33 44.03 20.61
C GLU A 23 0.21 44.43 22.09
N VAL A 24 -0.34 43.52 22.91
CA VAL A 24 -0.53 43.73 24.35
C VAL A 24 0.81 43.78 25.07
N ALA A 25 1.72 42.86 24.77
CA ALA A 25 3.06 42.81 25.35
C ALA A 25 3.84 44.11 25.08
N LEU A 26 3.78 44.65 23.86
CA LEU A 26 4.42 45.92 23.51
C LEU A 26 3.83 47.14 24.23
N LYS A 27 2.54 47.11 24.57
CA LYS A 27 1.87 48.19 25.30
C LYS A 27 2.14 48.13 26.80
N LEU A 28 2.28 46.93 27.36
CA LEU A 28 2.35 46.71 28.81
C LEU A 28 3.77 46.54 29.34
N ILE A 29 4.70 46.03 28.53
CA ILE A 29 6.06 45.70 28.97
C ILE A 29 7.03 46.77 28.45
N PRO A 30 7.83 47.41 29.33
CA PRO A 30 8.84 48.35 28.90
C PRO A 30 9.81 47.71 27.88
N LYS A 31 10.12 48.42 26.80
CA LYS A 31 11.01 47.93 25.72
C LYS A 31 12.34 47.37 26.23
N LYS A 32 12.92 47.98 27.27
CA LYS A 32 14.15 47.50 27.91
C LYS A 32 14.00 46.07 28.45
N CYS A 33 12.87 45.75 29.06
CA CYS A 33 12.59 44.40 29.59
C CYS A 33 12.38 43.38 28.46
N LEU A 34 11.72 43.76 27.36
CA LEU A 34 11.59 42.90 26.19
C LEU A 34 12.95 42.59 25.55
N LYS A 35 13.84 43.58 25.45
CA LYS A 35 15.21 43.37 24.96
C LYS A 35 16.01 42.40 25.84
N GLU A 36 15.90 42.52 27.17
CA GLU A 36 16.53 41.56 28.09
C GLU A 36 15.95 40.15 27.96
N LEU A 37 14.63 40.02 27.73
CA LEU A 37 13.99 38.73 27.48
C LEU A 37 14.48 38.09 26.17
N PHE A 38 14.63 38.88 25.11
CA PHE A 38 15.21 38.40 23.84
C PHE A 38 16.64 37.89 24.05
N LYS A 39 17.48 38.65 24.79
CA LYS A 39 18.85 38.22 25.15
C LYS A 39 18.87 36.93 25.97
N MET A 40 17.98 36.81 26.96
CA MET A 40 17.89 35.61 27.80
C MET A 40 17.46 34.35 27.03
N ALA A 41 16.75 34.49 25.92
CA ALA A 41 16.33 33.37 25.08
C ALA A 41 17.35 32.98 24.01
N GLY A 42 18.50 33.67 23.93
CA GLY A 42 19.58 33.33 23.01
C GLY A 42 19.61 34.10 21.70
N ASN A 43 18.84 35.19 21.54
CA ASN A 43 19.04 36.10 20.41
C ASN A 43 20.31 36.93 20.65
N GLU A 44 21.38 36.64 19.89
CA GLU A 44 22.67 37.35 19.97
C GLU A 44 22.60 38.78 19.39
N GLU A 45 21.64 39.03 18.49
CA GLU A 45 21.42 40.36 17.90
C GLU A 45 20.52 41.24 18.79
N GLU A 46 20.87 42.52 18.93
CA GLU A 46 20.03 43.52 19.62
C GLU A 46 18.80 43.88 18.77
N LEU A 47 17.84 42.96 18.69
CA LEU A 47 16.56 43.20 18.02
C LEU A 47 15.75 44.27 18.77
N GLU A 48 15.30 45.29 18.03
CA GLU A 48 14.31 46.22 18.56
C GLU A 48 12.98 45.49 18.81
N PRO A 49 12.30 45.72 19.96
CA PRO A 49 11.00 45.11 20.24
C PRO A 49 9.94 45.83 19.40
N GLU A 50 9.88 45.42 18.14
CA GLU A 50 8.80 45.70 17.20
C GLU A 50 7.79 44.55 17.20
N ILE A 51 6.60 44.79 16.65
CA ILE A 51 5.51 43.81 16.72
C ILE A 51 5.88 42.49 16.05
N GLY A 52 6.60 42.52 14.93
CA GLY A 52 7.10 41.31 14.26
C GLY A 52 8.08 40.53 15.12
N ASN A 53 9.02 41.22 15.78
CA ASN A 53 10.03 40.56 16.63
C ASN A 53 9.43 39.99 17.91
N VAL A 54 8.47 40.70 18.53
CA VAL A 54 7.73 40.19 19.70
C VAL A 54 6.81 39.05 19.31
N TYR A 55 6.18 39.11 18.13
CA TYR A 55 5.41 38.00 17.56
C TYR A 55 6.28 36.77 17.36
N GLY A 56 7.39 36.88 16.62
CA GLY A 56 8.31 35.78 16.36
C GLY A 56 8.86 35.17 17.66
N PHE A 57 9.19 36.01 18.64
CA PHE A 57 9.63 35.55 19.96
C PHE A 57 8.55 34.77 20.72
N ILE A 58 7.33 35.30 20.83
CA ILE A 58 6.23 34.63 21.54
C ILE A 58 5.87 33.33 20.83
N TYR A 59 5.77 33.37 19.51
CA TYR A 59 5.55 32.20 18.67
C TYR A 59 6.62 31.12 18.94
N HIS A 60 7.90 31.50 18.91
CA HIS A 60 9.01 30.58 19.15
C HIS A 60 8.95 29.95 20.56
N VAL A 61 8.71 30.75 21.59
CA VAL A 61 8.63 30.24 22.97
C VAL A 61 7.43 29.31 23.15
N LEU A 62 6.25 29.69 22.67
CA LEU A 62 5.04 28.89 22.82
C LEU A 62 5.15 27.57 22.04
N ASN A 63 5.60 27.61 20.79
CA ASN A 63 5.67 26.42 19.95
C ASN A 63 6.87 25.54 20.30
N PHE A 64 8.10 26.07 20.32
CA PHE A 64 9.29 25.22 20.48
C PHE A 64 9.68 24.98 21.94
N LYS A 65 9.60 25.99 22.81
CA LYS A 65 10.01 25.82 24.22
C LYS A 65 8.94 25.20 25.11
N ILE A 66 7.65 25.31 24.76
CA ILE A 66 6.54 24.80 25.59
C ILE A 66 5.80 23.64 24.92
N LYS A 67 5.21 23.86 23.74
CA LYS A 67 4.34 22.86 23.06
C LYS A 67 5.11 21.59 22.71
N VAL A 68 6.35 21.70 22.23
CA VAL A 68 7.18 20.54 21.85
C VAL A 68 7.55 19.64 23.04
N PRO A 69 8.10 20.14 24.17
CA PRO A 69 8.31 19.30 25.35
C PRO A 69 7.05 18.60 25.85
N ILE A 70 5.90 19.29 25.81
CA ILE A 70 4.60 18.71 26.18
C ILE A 70 4.23 17.59 25.20
N LYS A 71 4.33 17.81 23.88
CA LYS A 71 4.09 16.78 22.85
C LYS A 71 5.00 15.56 23.07
N ARG A 72 6.30 15.77 23.31
CA ARG A 72 7.27 14.71 23.61
C ARG A 72 6.89 13.92 24.87
N PHE A 73 6.43 14.60 25.92
CA PHE A 73 5.96 13.95 27.13
C PHE A 73 4.70 13.10 26.88
N ILE A 74 3.69 13.67 26.21
CA ILE A 74 2.45 12.95 25.83
C ILE A 74 2.79 11.72 24.98
N TRP A 75 3.69 11.86 24.00
CA TRP A 75 4.11 10.77 23.12
C TRP A 75 4.77 9.62 23.89
N LYS A 76 5.62 9.91 24.89
CA LYS A 76 6.20 8.87 25.76
C LYS A 76 5.12 8.08 26.48
N ILE A 77 4.08 8.75 27.00
CA ILE A 77 2.95 8.08 27.66
C ILE A 77 2.17 7.25 26.63
N GLN A 78 1.86 7.80 25.45
CA GLN A 78 1.16 7.08 24.38
C GLN A 78 1.91 5.82 23.95
N LYS A 79 3.23 5.90 23.75
CA LYS A 79 4.09 4.74 23.43
C LYS A 79 4.03 3.67 24.51
N ALA A 80 4.04 4.05 25.79
CA ALA A 80 3.88 3.10 26.89
C ALA A 80 2.49 2.42 26.86
N MET A 81 1.43 3.16 26.54
CA MET A 81 0.09 2.59 26.35
C MET A 81 0.04 1.65 25.14
N PHE A 82 0.70 1.99 24.03
CA PHE A 82 0.79 1.12 22.85
C PHE A 82 1.47 -0.19 23.18
N PHE A 83 2.59 -0.15 23.89
CA PHE A 83 3.27 -1.35 24.38
C PHE A 83 2.34 -2.22 25.25
N GLY A 84 1.66 -1.61 26.23
CA GLY A 84 0.71 -2.32 27.09
C GLY A 84 -0.43 -2.97 26.30
N ARG A 85 -1.02 -2.24 25.35
CA ARG A 85 -2.09 -2.73 24.46
C ARG A 85 -1.58 -3.88 23.58
N TYR A 86 -0.40 -3.75 22.97
CA TYR A 86 0.19 -4.78 22.12
C TYR A 86 0.45 -6.07 22.91
N LYS A 87 1.08 -5.98 24.08
CA LYS A 87 1.31 -7.15 24.95
C LYS A 87 0.02 -7.82 25.38
N THR A 88 -0.99 -7.04 25.74
CA THR A 88 -2.31 -7.54 26.10
C THR A 88 -2.95 -8.29 24.93
N GLN A 89 -2.89 -7.74 23.71
CA GLN A 89 -3.38 -8.39 22.50
C GLN A 89 -2.65 -9.71 22.22
N CYS A 90 -1.31 -9.73 22.26
CA CYS A 90 -0.55 -10.97 22.08
C CYS A 90 -0.90 -12.02 23.15
N CYS A 91 -1.15 -11.61 24.39
CA CYS A 91 -1.62 -12.51 25.46
C CYS A 91 -2.99 -13.10 25.12
N PHE A 92 -3.95 -12.29 24.67
CA PHE A 92 -5.26 -12.78 24.24
C PHE A 92 -5.17 -13.73 23.05
N GLU A 93 -4.38 -13.42 22.03
CA GLU A 93 -4.18 -14.29 20.87
C GLU A 93 -3.55 -15.62 21.26
N ARG A 94 -2.61 -15.64 22.22
CA ARG A 94 -2.04 -16.88 22.77
C ARG A 94 -3.07 -17.67 23.57
N ILE A 95 -3.89 -17.00 24.36
CA ILE A 95 -4.95 -17.61 25.16
C ILE A 95 -6.01 -18.22 24.24
N GLU A 96 -6.46 -17.50 23.22
CA GLU A 96 -7.41 -17.97 22.21
C GLU A 96 -6.88 -19.19 21.44
N ASN A 97 -5.60 -19.15 21.07
CA ASN A 97 -4.96 -20.26 20.37
C ASN A 97 -4.57 -21.44 21.29
N SER A 98 -4.70 -21.28 22.61
CA SER A 98 -4.35 -22.31 23.56
C SER A 98 -5.23 -23.55 23.40
N GLU A 99 -4.64 -24.71 23.64
CA GLU A 99 -5.35 -25.98 23.57
C GLU A 99 -6.50 -26.05 24.59
N LEU A 100 -6.36 -25.36 25.71
CA LEU A 100 -7.36 -25.29 26.77
C LEU A 100 -8.60 -24.51 26.33
N ILE A 101 -8.44 -23.35 25.67
CA ILE A 101 -9.57 -22.63 25.08
C ILE A 101 -10.18 -23.43 23.94
N LYS A 102 -9.38 -24.02 23.03
CA LYS A 102 -9.93 -24.88 21.97
C LYS A 102 -10.76 -26.04 22.53
N ARG A 103 -10.34 -26.65 23.64
CA ARG A 103 -11.09 -27.69 24.37
C ARG A 103 -12.35 -27.12 25.03
N LEU A 104 -12.26 -25.98 25.72
CA LEU A 104 -13.42 -25.30 26.32
C LEU A 104 -14.45 -24.91 25.27
N THR A 105 -14.04 -24.27 24.17
CA THR A 105 -14.91 -23.93 23.05
C THR A 105 -15.56 -25.17 22.46
N LYS A 106 -14.82 -26.28 22.33
CA LYS A 106 -15.40 -27.56 21.88
C LYS A 106 -16.44 -28.10 22.87
N VAL A 107 -16.19 -27.99 24.18
CA VAL A 107 -17.15 -28.38 25.23
C VAL A 107 -18.36 -27.47 25.22
N ILE A 108 -18.18 -26.15 25.14
CA ILE A 108 -19.25 -25.15 25.04
C ILE A 108 -20.10 -25.45 23.81
N ASN A 109 -19.50 -25.62 22.63
CA ASN A 109 -20.22 -25.98 21.40
C ASN A 109 -20.96 -27.32 21.55
N HIS A 110 -20.39 -28.28 22.28
CA HIS A 110 -21.05 -29.57 22.54
C HIS A 110 -22.25 -29.41 23.49
N VAL A 111 -22.09 -28.64 24.57
CA VAL A 111 -23.17 -28.31 25.53
C VAL A 111 -24.26 -27.50 24.84
N GLU A 112 -23.90 -26.50 24.05
CA GLU A 112 -24.81 -25.68 23.27
C GLU A 112 -25.56 -26.53 22.24
N SER A 113 -24.88 -27.42 21.50
CA SER A 113 -25.56 -28.34 20.58
C SER A 113 -26.51 -29.30 21.30
N SER A 114 -26.13 -29.77 22.50
CA SER A 114 -26.95 -30.65 23.33
C SER A 114 -28.16 -29.90 23.89
N PHE A 115 -27.97 -28.66 24.32
CA PHE A 115 -29.04 -27.80 24.83
C PHE A 115 -30.00 -27.39 23.71
N ASN A 116 -29.48 -27.04 22.53
CA ASN A 116 -30.28 -26.75 21.34
C ASN A 116 -31.07 -27.98 20.88
N LYS A 117 -30.51 -29.18 20.97
CA LYS A 117 -31.20 -30.45 20.69
C LYS A 117 -32.29 -30.76 21.74
N LEU A 118 -32.04 -30.45 23.01
CA LEU A 118 -33.02 -30.62 24.07
C LEU A 118 -34.17 -29.60 23.93
N ALA A 119 -33.83 -28.34 23.65
CA ALA A 119 -34.76 -27.25 23.44
C ALA A 119 -35.60 -27.43 22.17
N SER A 120 -35.04 -28.02 21.10
CA SER A 120 -35.79 -28.37 19.89
C SER A 120 -36.72 -29.56 20.12
N ASN A 121 -36.29 -30.60 20.85
CA ASN A 121 -37.14 -31.72 21.25
C ASN A 121 -38.30 -31.28 22.16
N LEU A 122 -38.10 -30.21 22.94
CA LEU A 122 -39.10 -29.63 23.84
C LEU A 122 -39.93 -28.51 23.17
N ASN A 123 -39.73 -28.20 21.89
CA ASN A 123 -40.35 -27.08 21.17
C ASN A 123 -40.18 -25.69 21.84
N LEU A 124 -39.21 -25.54 22.74
CA LEU A 124 -38.99 -24.30 23.52
C LEU A 124 -38.24 -23.23 22.72
N ILE A 125 -37.43 -23.66 21.75
CA ILE A 125 -36.73 -22.78 20.82
C ILE A 125 -37.05 -23.32 19.43
N LYS A 126 -37.76 -22.55 18.60
CA LYS A 126 -37.71 -22.77 17.15
C LYS A 126 -36.27 -22.49 16.78
N ALA A 127 -35.47 -23.55 16.62
CA ALA A 127 -34.10 -23.41 16.16
C ALA A 127 -34.13 -22.47 14.94
N PRO A 128 -33.29 -21.41 14.89
CA PRO A 128 -33.12 -20.69 13.65
C PRO A 128 -32.79 -21.75 12.61
N PRO A 129 -33.49 -21.78 11.45
CA PRO A 129 -33.31 -22.85 10.49
C PRO A 129 -31.82 -22.95 10.22
N THR A 130 -31.21 -24.07 10.66
CA THR A 130 -29.87 -24.41 10.24
C THR A 130 -29.96 -24.35 8.73
N LYS A 131 -29.26 -23.38 8.13
CA LYS A 131 -29.14 -23.28 6.68
C LYS A 131 -28.31 -24.49 6.27
N GLU A 132 -28.91 -25.67 6.30
CA GLU A 132 -28.47 -26.75 5.44
C GLU A 132 -28.35 -26.12 4.05
N PRO A 133 -27.22 -26.32 3.34
CA PRO A 133 -27.12 -25.85 1.98
C PRO A 133 -28.38 -26.31 1.26
N CYS A 134 -29.06 -25.39 0.58
CA CYS A 134 -30.29 -25.70 -0.14
C CYS A 134 -29.93 -26.67 -1.27
N THR A 135 -29.95 -27.96 -0.95
CA THR A 135 -29.61 -29.04 -1.88
C THR A 135 -30.88 -29.36 -2.67
N GLY A 136 -30.74 -29.54 -3.97
CA GLY A 136 -31.89 -29.77 -4.86
C GLY A 136 -32.61 -28.50 -5.34
N PHE A 137 -32.04 -27.31 -5.16
CA PHE A 137 -32.54 -26.11 -5.83
C PHE A 137 -32.31 -26.22 -7.35
N SER A 138 -33.33 -26.68 -8.08
CA SER A 138 -33.38 -26.60 -9.54
C SER A 138 -33.71 -25.18 -9.97
N CYS A 139 -33.11 -24.70 -11.06
CA CYS A 139 -33.45 -23.41 -11.64
C CYS A 139 -34.96 -23.30 -11.86
N CYS A 140 -35.62 -22.35 -11.20
CA CYS A 140 -37.06 -22.12 -11.35
C CYS A 140 -37.43 -21.45 -12.68
N PHE A 141 -36.44 -20.87 -13.37
CA PHE A 141 -36.57 -20.25 -14.68
C PHE A 141 -35.55 -20.84 -15.66
N PRO A 142 -35.86 -20.85 -16.97
CA PRO A 142 -34.89 -21.14 -18.02
C PRO A 142 -33.65 -20.24 -17.92
N ILE A 143 -32.52 -20.73 -18.42
CA ILE A 143 -31.23 -20.04 -18.28
C ILE A 143 -31.22 -18.67 -18.99
N GLU A 144 -32.01 -18.52 -20.03
CA GLU A 144 -32.19 -17.28 -20.79
C GLU A 144 -32.79 -16.18 -19.91
N VAL A 145 -33.72 -16.53 -19.01
CA VAL A 145 -34.31 -15.58 -18.05
C VAL A 145 -33.26 -15.14 -17.04
N TRP A 146 -32.46 -16.06 -16.52
CA TRP A 146 -31.35 -15.70 -15.63
C TRP A 146 -30.32 -14.81 -16.34
N TYR A 147 -30.02 -15.09 -17.61
CA TYR A 147 -29.13 -14.26 -18.41
C TYR A 147 -29.68 -12.84 -18.59
N LEU A 148 -30.98 -12.70 -18.87
CA LEU A 148 -31.65 -11.39 -18.93
C LEU A 148 -31.61 -10.68 -17.58
N LEU A 149 -31.79 -11.39 -16.47
CA LEU A 149 -31.69 -10.79 -15.12
C LEU A 149 -30.27 -10.28 -14.83
N VAL A 150 -29.24 -11.04 -15.22
CA VAL A 150 -27.84 -10.58 -15.10
C VAL A 150 -27.60 -9.36 -15.98
N LYS A 151 -28.02 -9.41 -17.24
CA LYS A 151 -27.71 -8.39 -18.24
C LYS A 151 -28.50 -7.09 -18.05
N ASP A 152 -29.81 -7.20 -17.81
CA ASP A 152 -30.74 -6.08 -17.87
C ASP A 152 -31.16 -5.58 -16.47
N TYR A 153 -31.01 -6.42 -15.44
CA TYR A 153 -31.40 -6.09 -14.05
C TYR A 153 -30.22 -6.11 -13.06
N ASN A 154 -29.01 -6.19 -13.60
CA ASN A 154 -27.77 -6.15 -12.84
C ASN A 154 -27.66 -7.18 -11.70
N VAL A 155 -28.22 -8.38 -11.91
CA VAL A 155 -28.01 -9.48 -10.97
C VAL A 155 -26.56 -9.94 -11.06
N ASN A 156 -25.86 -10.01 -9.92
CA ASN A 156 -24.47 -10.43 -9.89
C ASN A 156 -24.31 -11.91 -10.30
N ALA A 157 -23.77 -12.14 -11.50
CA ALA A 157 -23.52 -13.48 -12.04
C ALA A 157 -22.59 -14.32 -11.15
N GLY A 158 -21.66 -13.71 -10.43
CA GLY A 158 -20.76 -14.39 -9.49
C GLY A 158 -21.51 -15.04 -8.33
N ASN A 159 -22.62 -14.46 -7.89
CA ASN A 159 -23.49 -15.08 -6.88
C ASN A 159 -24.24 -16.28 -7.45
N LEU A 160 -24.69 -16.21 -8.72
CA LEU A 160 -25.41 -17.31 -9.38
C LEU A 160 -24.54 -18.56 -9.54
N VAL A 161 -23.23 -18.40 -9.76
CA VAL A 161 -22.27 -19.52 -9.84
C VAL A 161 -22.28 -20.38 -8.57
N ARG A 162 -22.65 -19.80 -7.42
CA ARG A 162 -22.65 -20.50 -6.12
C ARG A 162 -23.96 -21.23 -5.80
N VAL A 163 -24.99 -21.07 -6.62
CA VAL A 163 -26.34 -21.55 -6.32
C VAL A 163 -26.52 -23.03 -6.64
N ASN A 164 -26.31 -23.42 -7.91
CA ASN A 164 -26.42 -24.82 -8.35
C ASN A 164 -25.50 -25.09 -9.55
N LYS A 165 -25.42 -26.37 -9.95
CA LYS A 165 -24.53 -26.82 -11.04
C LYS A 165 -24.90 -26.21 -12.40
N GLU A 166 -26.17 -26.01 -12.68
CA GLU A 166 -26.65 -25.47 -13.97
C GLU A 166 -26.22 -24.00 -14.14
N LEU A 167 -26.48 -23.16 -13.12
CA LEU A 167 -26.05 -21.76 -13.10
C LEU A 167 -24.53 -21.64 -13.07
N CYS A 168 -23.85 -22.52 -12.32
CA CYS A 168 -22.39 -22.58 -12.32
C CYS A 168 -21.85 -22.84 -13.73
N ASN A 169 -22.33 -23.88 -14.41
CA ASN A 169 -21.85 -24.24 -15.75
C ASN A 169 -22.11 -23.15 -16.79
N PHE A 170 -23.19 -22.38 -16.64
CA PHE A 170 -23.52 -21.30 -17.58
C PHE A 170 -22.76 -20.00 -17.28
N PHE A 171 -22.77 -19.54 -16.02
CA PHE A 171 -22.20 -18.25 -15.66
C PHE A 171 -20.71 -18.31 -15.32
N ALA A 172 -20.16 -19.43 -14.85
CA ALA A 172 -18.73 -19.49 -14.52
C ALA A 172 -17.81 -19.23 -15.73
N PRO A 173 -18.08 -19.77 -16.94
CA PRO A 173 -17.33 -19.40 -18.14
C PRO A 173 -17.43 -17.93 -18.53
N VAL A 174 -18.46 -17.20 -18.07
CA VAL A 174 -18.64 -15.77 -18.33
C VAL A 174 -17.87 -14.95 -17.28
N VAL A 175 -18.05 -15.28 -16.01
CA VAL A 175 -17.48 -14.55 -14.86
C VAL A 175 -15.98 -14.76 -14.72
N TYR A 176 -15.49 -15.97 -15.01
CA TYR A 176 -14.10 -16.37 -14.76
C TYR A 176 -13.32 -16.62 -16.04
N LYS A 177 -13.83 -16.16 -17.19
CA LYS A 177 -13.18 -16.31 -18.50
C LYS A 177 -11.73 -15.81 -18.51
N SER A 178 -11.53 -14.62 -17.94
CA SER A 178 -10.25 -13.93 -17.88
C SER A 178 -10.04 -13.45 -16.45
N ILE A 179 -8.90 -13.81 -15.87
CA ILE A 179 -8.50 -13.42 -14.52
C ILE A 179 -7.16 -12.68 -14.61
N HIS A 180 -7.06 -11.58 -13.89
CA HIS A 180 -5.83 -10.84 -13.65
C HIS A 180 -5.53 -10.84 -12.16
N MET A 181 -4.29 -11.15 -11.78
CA MET A 181 -3.86 -11.13 -10.38
C MET A 181 -2.71 -10.15 -10.24
N ASP A 182 -2.78 -9.30 -9.21
CA ASP A 182 -1.70 -8.38 -8.85
C ASP A 182 -1.06 -8.86 -7.55
N ILE A 183 0.27 -8.96 -7.55
CA ILE A 183 1.09 -9.28 -6.39
C ILE A 183 2.08 -8.13 -6.24
N THR A 184 2.05 -7.45 -5.09
CA THR A 184 3.06 -6.43 -4.76
C THR A 184 3.89 -6.91 -3.58
N ILE A 185 5.21 -6.80 -3.70
CA ILE A 185 6.18 -7.19 -2.69
C ILE A 185 7.14 -6.04 -2.38
N SER A 186 7.62 -6.02 -1.14
CA SER A 186 8.79 -5.24 -0.75
C SER A 186 9.59 -5.97 0.34
N PRO A 187 10.92 -5.74 0.44
CA PRO A 187 11.65 -5.89 1.69
C PRO A 187 10.99 -5.06 2.80
N ILE A 188 11.07 -5.55 4.05
CA ILE A 188 10.53 -4.82 5.20
C ILE A 188 11.42 -3.68 5.68
N ASP A 189 12.62 -3.52 5.11
CA ASP A 189 13.64 -2.54 5.54
C ASP A 189 13.06 -1.11 5.56
N THR A 190 12.34 -0.73 4.51
CA THR A 190 11.68 0.59 4.39
C THR A 190 10.62 0.79 5.47
N LEU A 191 9.71 -0.19 5.65
CA LEU A 191 8.70 -0.15 6.72
C LEU A 191 9.35 -0.04 8.09
N GLN A 192 10.35 -0.87 8.39
CA GLN A 192 11.01 -0.87 9.69
C GLN A 192 11.72 0.45 9.96
N THR A 193 12.37 1.04 8.97
CA THR A 193 13.06 2.33 9.08
C THR A 193 12.05 3.44 9.40
N PHE A 194 11.04 3.61 8.55
CA PHE A 194 10.04 4.68 8.69
C PHE A 194 9.22 4.51 9.97
N TYR A 195 8.76 3.30 10.28
CA TYR A 195 7.87 3.10 11.42
C TYR A 195 8.64 3.10 12.74
N SER A 196 9.90 2.65 12.77
CA SER A 196 10.77 2.79 13.94
C SER A 196 11.02 4.25 14.25
N HIS A 197 11.34 5.06 13.22
CA HIS A 197 11.51 6.50 13.38
C HIS A 197 10.25 7.15 13.94
N TYR A 198 9.07 6.87 13.35
CA TYR A 198 7.80 7.35 13.88
C TYR A 198 7.54 6.91 15.32
N CYS A 199 7.80 5.65 15.66
CA CYS A 199 7.62 5.16 17.03
C CYS A 199 8.57 5.84 18.03
N ASN A 200 9.72 6.33 17.60
CA ASN A 200 10.69 7.02 18.46
C ASN A 200 10.39 8.51 18.56
N PHE A 201 10.01 9.15 17.45
CA PHE A 201 9.93 10.60 17.32
C PHE A 201 8.54 11.11 16.90
N GLY A 202 7.48 10.30 16.99
CA GLY A 202 6.13 10.69 16.54
C GLY A 202 5.59 12.01 17.11
N SER A 203 6.11 12.50 18.25
CA SER A 203 5.82 13.83 18.78
C SER A 203 6.24 15.02 17.90
N THR A 204 7.22 14.81 17.01
CA THR A 204 7.83 15.84 16.16
C THR A 204 7.45 15.67 14.69
N TYR A 205 6.67 14.65 14.35
CA TYR A 205 6.11 14.49 13.01
C TYR A 205 5.08 15.58 12.70
N LEU A 206 5.16 16.11 11.47
CA LEU A 206 4.21 17.08 10.93
C LEU A 206 2.80 16.51 10.83
N PHE A 207 2.69 15.32 10.22
CA PHE A 207 1.42 14.62 10.04
C PHE A 207 1.34 13.42 10.98
N GLN A 208 0.19 13.25 11.63
CA GLN A 208 -0.10 12.07 12.43
C GLN A 208 -0.88 11.06 11.59
N PRO A 209 -0.59 9.75 11.70
CA PRO A 209 -1.35 8.72 11.03
C PRO A 209 -2.76 8.65 11.62
N SER A 210 -3.71 8.15 10.83
CA SER A 210 -5.09 7.90 11.27
C SER A 210 -5.16 6.95 12.48
N SER A 211 -4.17 6.06 12.60
CA SER A 211 -4.05 5.13 13.72
C SER A 211 -2.58 4.88 14.11
N PRO A 212 -2.01 5.69 15.03
CA PRO A 212 -0.63 5.52 15.51
C PRO A 212 -0.35 4.12 16.09
N PHE A 213 -1.34 3.54 16.78
CA PHE A 213 -1.21 2.17 17.31
C PHE A 213 -1.10 1.11 16.20
N LYS A 214 -1.70 1.34 15.03
CA LYS A 214 -1.63 0.40 13.89
C LYS A 214 -0.20 0.34 13.36
N MET A 215 0.45 1.50 13.20
CA MET A 215 1.88 1.57 12.83
C MET A 215 2.77 0.90 13.87
N TYR A 216 2.56 1.20 15.16
CA TYR A 216 3.30 0.56 16.26
C TYR A 216 3.15 -0.97 16.22
N LYS A 217 1.92 -1.47 16.04
CA LYS A 217 1.65 -2.90 15.92
C LYS A 217 2.35 -3.50 14.70
N MET A 218 2.26 -2.87 13.53
CA MET A 218 2.90 -3.34 12.30
C MET A 218 4.42 -3.44 12.42
N LEU A 219 5.07 -2.45 13.06
CA LEU A 219 6.51 -2.50 13.33
C LEU A 219 6.89 -3.71 14.19
N HIS A 220 6.06 -4.03 15.20
CA HIS A 220 6.32 -5.18 16.06
C HIS A 220 5.99 -6.53 15.41
N ASP A 221 4.94 -6.59 14.60
CA ASP A 221 4.55 -7.78 13.85
C ASP A 221 5.60 -8.12 12.77
N SER A 222 6.27 -7.12 12.20
CA SER A 222 7.25 -7.31 11.11
C SER A 222 8.63 -7.79 11.57
N GLN A 223 8.96 -7.75 12.86
CA GLN A 223 10.34 -7.95 13.38
C GLN A 223 10.97 -9.31 13.02
N ASN A 224 10.16 -10.34 12.75
CA ASN A 224 10.63 -11.71 12.50
C ASN A 224 10.59 -12.11 11.02
N PHE A 225 10.32 -11.17 10.13
CA PHE A 225 10.13 -11.41 8.71
C PHE A 225 11.23 -10.70 7.90
N GLN A 226 11.27 -10.92 6.60
CA GLN A 226 12.19 -10.22 5.69
C GLN A 226 11.44 -9.49 4.58
N TYR A 227 10.22 -9.94 4.29
CA TYR A 227 9.41 -9.42 3.21
C TYR A 227 7.97 -9.21 3.66
N GLU A 228 7.31 -8.34 2.91
CA GLU A 228 5.88 -8.12 2.98
C GLU A 228 5.23 -8.20 1.61
N PHE A 229 4.02 -8.75 1.59
CA PHE A 229 3.09 -8.63 0.49
C PHE A 229 2.10 -7.52 0.81
N ILE A 230 1.92 -6.60 -0.13
CA ILE A 230 1.17 -5.36 0.06
C ILE A 230 -0.06 -5.39 -0.83
N ASP A 231 -1.24 -5.22 -0.22
CA ASP A 231 -2.49 -5.07 -0.96
C ASP A 231 -2.64 -3.61 -1.40
N LEU A 232 -2.63 -3.36 -2.70
CA LEU A 232 -2.81 -2.03 -3.28
C LEU A 232 -4.25 -1.82 -3.78
N ILE A 233 -4.82 -0.65 -3.51
CA ILE A 233 -6.08 -0.18 -4.07
C ILE A 233 -5.81 1.02 -4.97
N HIS A 234 -6.44 1.02 -6.14
CA HIS A 234 -6.49 2.18 -7.01
C HIS A 234 -7.68 3.08 -6.63
N THR A 235 -7.49 4.34 -6.26
CA THR A 235 -8.54 5.24 -5.73
C THR A 235 -9.69 5.45 -6.71
N SER A 236 -9.41 5.45 -8.00
CA SER A 236 -10.42 5.54 -9.06
C SER A 236 -11.17 4.21 -9.33
N SER A 237 -10.87 3.10 -8.62
CA SER A 237 -11.43 1.76 -8.87
C SER A 237 -12.61 1.37 -7.96
N SER A 238 -13.37 2.36 -7.48
CA SER A 238 -14.55 2.15 -6.62
C SER A 238 -15.62 1.19 -7.19
N ASN A 239 -15.49 0.72 -8.45
CA ASN A 239 -16.40 -0.20 -9.12
C ASN A 239 -15.73 -1.46 -9.74
N ASP A 240 -14.67 -2.04 -9.15
CA ASP A 240 -14.17 -3.36 -9.64
C ASP A 240 -15.16 -4.54 -9.44
N ASN A 241 -16.34 -4.29 -8.86
CA ASN A 241 -17.30 -5.33 -8.47
C ASN A 241 -18.66 -5.31 -9.19
N ALA A 242 -18.90 -4.43 -10.16
CA ALA A 242 -20.21 -4.37 -10.80
C ALA A 242 -20.09 -3.89 -12.24
N ASP A 243 -20.55 -4.77 -13.15
CA ASP A 243 -21.05 -4.44 -14.49
C ASP A 243 -20.02 -4.60 -15.62
N ASN A 244 -20.17 -5.68 -16.41
CA ASN A 244 -19.56 -5.87 -17.74
C ASN A 244 -18.02 -5.97 -17.87
N VAL A 245 -17.27 -6.29 -16.81
CA VAL A 245 -15.81 -6.44 -16.96
C VAL A 245 -15.45 -7.78 -17.59
N SER A 246 -14.76 -7.74 -18.74
CA SER A 246 -14.26 -8.91 -19.47
C SER A 246 -13.18 -9.70 -18.70
N THR A 247 -12.55 -9.07 -17.70
CA THR A 247 -11.45 -9.61 -16.89
C THR A 247 -11.66 -9.32 -15.40
N ARG A 248 -11.56 -10.35 -14.56
CA ARG A 248 -11.67 -10.21 -13.10
C ARG A 248 -10.31 -9.92 -12.47
N TYR A 249 -10.19 -8.81 -11.75
CA TYR A 249 -8.97 -8.43 -11.03
C TYR A 249 -8.98 -8.98 -9.59
N ILE A 250 -7.84 -9.51 -9.14
CA ILE A 250 -7.62 -10.01 -7.78
C ILE A 250 -6.33 -9.38 -7.25
N ARG A 251 -6.44 -8.44 -6.31
CA ARG A 251 -5.29 -7.67 -5.77
C ARG A 251 -4.98 -7.96 -4.31
N ASN A 252 -5.91 -8.57 -3.59
CA ASN A 252 -5.67 -9.02 -2.23
C ASN A 252 -4.79 -10.27 -2.25
N PHE A 253 -3.64 -10.21 -1.60
CA PHE A 253 -2.67 -11.29 -1.63
C PHE A 253 -3.21 -12.60 -1.07
N ARG A 254 -4.06 -12.55 -0.02
CA ARG A 254 -4.69 -13.74 0.53
C ARG A 254 -5.61 -14.41 -0.50
N ASP A 255 -6.35 -13.63 -1.29
CA ASP A 255 -7.19 -14.15 -2.36
C ASP A 255 -6.36 -14.71 -3.52
N VAL A 256 -5.25 -14.05 -3.89
CA VAL A 256 -4.30 -14.59 -4.88
C VAL A 256 -3.75 -15.94 -4.41
N LYS A 257 -3.30 -16.04 -3.15
CA LYS A 257 -2.83 -17.28 -2.55
C LYS A 257 -3.91 -18.36 -2.55
N ASN A 258 -5.16 -18.01 -2.21
CA ASN A 258 -6.28 -18.95 -2.26
C ASN A 258 -6.55 -19.48 -3.68
N VAL A 259 -6.51 -18.61 -4.69
CA VAL A 259 -6.65 -19.01 -6.10
C VAL A 259 -5.49 -19.90 -6.53
N PHE A 260 -4.28 -19.55 -6.13
CA PHE A 260 -3.11 -20.36 -6.40
C PHE A 260 -3.25 -21.78 -5.84
N GLU A 261 -3.48 -21.91 -4.53
CA GLU A 261 -3.52 -23.20 -3.84
C GLU A 261 -4.71 -24.07 -4.28
N ASN A 262 -5.91 -23.47 -4.41
CA ASN A 262 -7.14 -24.23 -4.63
C ASN A 262 -7.52 -24.40 -6.11
N ILE A 263 -7.01 -23.53 -6.99
CA ILE A 263 -7.31 -23.55 -8.43
C ILE A 263 -6.05 -23.91 -9.22
N ILE A 264 -5.03 -23.05 -9.23
CA ILE A 264 -3.87 -23.16 -10.13
C ILE A 264 -3.02 -24.39 -9.83
N SER A 265 -2.68 -24.64 -8.57
CA SER A 265 -1.85 -25.78 -8.16
C SER A 265 -2.63 -27.07 -8.02
N ASN A 266 -3.94 -26.99 -7.74
CA ASN A 266 -4.78 -28.17 -7.54
C ASN A 266 -5.13 -28.85 -8.88
N PRO A 267 -4.64 -30.06 -9.19
CA PRO A 267 -4.93 -30.74 -10.45
C PRO A 267 -6.40 -31.11 -10.63
N ASN A 268 -7.17 -31.20 -9.54
CA ASN A 268 -8.58 -31.60 -9.55
C ASN A 268 -9.54 -30.40 -9.58
N SER A 269 -9.03 -29.18 -9.73
CA SER A 269 -9.87 -27.99 -9.74
C SER A 269 -10.68 -27.91 -11.04
N LEU A 270 -11.99 -28.09 -10.94
CA LEU A 270 -12.94 -27.88 -12.04
C LEU A 270 -12.94 -26.43 -12.53
N PHE A 271 -12.56 -25.50 -11.66
CA PHE A 271 -12.56 -24.07 -11.97
C PHE A 271 -11.55 -23.71 -13.07
N LYS A 272 -10.49 -24.51 -13.23
CA LYS A 272 -9.49 -24.33 -14.29
C LYS A 272 -10.11 -24.34 -15.68
N ASP A 273 -11.14 -25.16 -15.90
CA ASP A 273 -11.75 -25.32 -17.23
C ASP A 273 -12.49 -24.05 -17.69
N PHE A 274 -12.90 -23.21 -16.73
CA PHE A 274 -13.57 -21.93 -16.98
C PHE A 274 -12.58 -20.80 -17.28
N VAL A 275 -11.34 -20.90 -16.81
CA VAL A 275 -10.31 -19.87 -16.99
C VAL A 275 -9.64 -20.03 -18.35
N LYS A 276 -10.00 -19.15 -19.30
CA LYS A 276 -9.40 -19.14 -20.65
C LYS A 276 -8.15 -18.29 -20.72
N GLU A 277 -8.10 -17.22 -19.94
CA GLU A 277 -6.98 -16.31 -19.83
C GLU A 277 -6.62 -16.08 -18.36
N LEU A 278 -5.35 -16.23 -18.01
CA LEU A 278 -4.81 -15.94 -16.69
C LEU A 278 -3.58 -15.06 -16.83
N THR A 279 -3.71 -13.79 -16.49
CA THR A 279 -2.59 -12.85 -16.48
C THR A 279 -2.20 -12.51 -15.05
N THR A 280 -0.93 -12.22 -14.82
CA THR A 280 -0.45 -11.84 -13.49
C THR A 280 0.61 -10.77 -13.58
N SER A 281 0.56 -9.81 -12.68
CA SER A 281 1.56 -8.78 -12.49
C SER A 281 2.21 -8.98 -11.12
N ILE A 282 3.54 -9.06 -11.07
CA ILE A 282 4.33 -9.12 -9.85
C ILE A 282 5.18 -7.85 -9.80
N CYS A 283 4.82 -6.95 -8.89
CA CYS A 283 5.49 -5.67 -8.68
C CYS A 283 6.41 -5.76 -7.46
N PHE A 284 7.69 -5.42 -7.64
CA PHE A 284 8.61 -5.17 -6.54
C PHE A 284 8.71 -3.66 -6.35
N LEU A 285 8.22 -3.15 -5.21
CA LEU A 285 8.36 -1.73 -4.88
C LEU A 285 9.82 -1.38 -4.60
N ASP A 286 10.52 -2.27 -3.92
CA ASP A 286 11.95 -2.20 -3.64
C ASP A 286 12.58 -3.61 -3.71
N GLY A 287 13.90 -3.68 -3.82
CA GLY A 287 14.68 -4.91 -3.72
C GLY A 287 14.48 -5.87 -4.90
N PHE A 288 14.08 -5.37 -6.08
CA PHE A 288 13.94 -6.17 -7.30
C PHE A 288 15.15 -7.08 -7.53
N ASP A 289 16.34 -6.48 -7.42
CA ASP A 289 17.63 -7.18 -7.59
C ASP A 289 17.86 -8.28 -6.56
N LYS A 290 17.40 -8.10 -5.32
CA LYS A 290 17.52 -9.15 -4.30
C LYS A 290 16.78 -10.43 -4.74
N PHE A 291 15.75 -10.30 -5.57
CA PHE A 291 14.97 -11.44 -6.08
C PHE A 291 15.42 -11.93 -7.44
N THR A 292 15.91 -11.06 -8.32
CA THR A 292 16.26 -11.41 -9.71
C THR A 292 17.75 -11.66 -9.93
N LYS A 293 18.61 -11.35 -8.94
CA LYS A 293 20.04 -11.63 -8.99
C LYS A 293 20.36 -13.12 -9.03
N GLU A 294 21.40 -13.45 -9.80
CA GLU A 294 21.91 -14.81 -9.94
C GLU A 294 22.23 -15.43 -8.58
N GLY A 295 21.74 -16.65 -8.36
CA GLY A 295 21.88 -17.40 -7.11
C GLY A 295 20.63 -17.41 -6.23
N SER A 296 19.64 -16.53 -6.46
CA SER A 296 18.34 -16.63 -5.78
C SER A 296 17.51 -17.79 -6.36
N ASN A 297 16.60 -18.36 -5.54
CA ASN A 297 15.69 -19.41 -6.00
C ASN A 297 14.74 -18.91 -7.11
N PHE A 298 14.26 -17.68 -6.98
CA PHE A 298 13.37 -17.08 -7.96
C PHE A 298 14.09 -16.81 -9.29
N ALA A 299 15.32 -16.29 -9.27
CA ALA A 299 16.14 -16.10 -10.46
C ALA A 299 16.42 -17.44 -11.15
N GLY A 300 16.76 -18.49 -10.38
CA GLY A 300 16.93 -19.84 -10.91
C GLY A 300 15.65 -20.38 -11.57
N THR A 301 14.48 -20.03 -11.04
CA THR A 301 13.19 -20.37 -11.66
C THR A 301 13.00 -19.63 -12.99
N ILE A 302 13.25 -18.32 -13.05
CA ILE A 302 13.14 -17.54 -14.29
C ILE A 302 14.10 -18.09 -15.36
N GLN A 303 15.35 -18.38 -14.99
CA GLN A 303 16.35 -18.99 -15.88
C GLN A 303 15.94 -20.40 -16.34
N SER A 304 15.33 -21.21 -15.47
CA SER A 304 14.79 -22.51 -15.85
C SER A 304 13.66 -22.37 -16.88
N LEU A 305 12.83 -21.34 -16.75
CA LEU A 305 11.72 -21.08 -17.66
C LEU A 305 12.20 -20.50 -19.01
N SER A 306 13.23 -19.66 -19.02
CA SER A 306 13.79 -19.11 -20.28
C SER A 306 14.40 -20.19 -21.18
N ASN A 307 14.87 -21.30 -20.59
CA ASN A 307 15.37 -22.46 -21.33
C ASN A 307 14.26 -23.32 -21.98
N LYS A 308 12.96 -23.02 -21.73
CA LYS A 308 11.84 -23.80 -22.31
C LYS A 308 11.40 -23.20 -23.65
N THR A 309 11.57 -23.97 -24.72
CA THR A 309 11.23 -23.57 -26.10
C THR A 309 9.75 -23.23 -26.37
N LYS A 310 8.85 -23.57 -25.45
CA LYS A 310 7.40 -23.28 -25.54
C LYS A 310 7.00 -21.99 -24.83
N LEU A 311 7.96 -21.29 -24.24
CA LEU A 311 7.75 -20.04 -23.53
C LEU A 311 8.60 -18.96 -24.18
N ASN A 312 8.07 -17.75 -24.25
CA ASN A 312 8.89 -16.57 -24.48
C ASN A 312 9.16 -15.94 -23.12
N VAL A 313 10.43 -15.77 -22.80
CA VAL A 313 10.89 -15.01 -21.63
C VAL A 313 11.65 -13.82 -22.16
N LEU A 314 11.03 -12.64 -22.04
CA LEU A 314 11.57 -11.37 -22.53
C LEU A 314 11.90 -10.50 -21.32
N ALA A 315 13.09 -9.91 -21.27
CA ALA A 315 13.52 -9.03 -20.19
C ALA A 315 14.14 -7.77 -20.78
N SER A 316 13.76 -6.61 -20.26
CA SER A 316 14.27 -5.32 -20.72
C SER A 316 14.34 -4.31 -19.59
N ASP A 317 15.43 -3.56 -19.60
CA ASP A 317 15.51 -2.25 -18.97
C ASP A 317 14.78 -1.23 -19.83
N PHE A 318 14.26 -0.17 -19.20
CA PHE A 318 13.65 0.95 -19.91
C PHE A 318 14.21 2.27 -19.43
N ASN A 319 13.95 3.31 -20.22
CA ASN A 319 14.35 4.67 -19.88
C ASN A 319 13.86 5.05 -18.48
N SER A 320 14.74 5.67 -17.72
CA SER A 320 14.40 6.20 -16.41
C SER A 320 13.29 7.23 -16.51
N PHE A 321 12.55 7.39 -15.43
CA PHE A 321 11.58 8.45 -15.28
C PHE A 321 11.72 9.11 -13.92
N ASP A 322 11.64 10.44 -13.92
CA ASP A 322 11.71 11.23 -12.70
C ASP A 322 10.48 10.93 -11.84
N THR A 323 10.76 10.70 -10.57
CA THR A 323 9.77 10.62 -9.52
C THR A 323 9.63 11.97 -8.83
N PHE A 324 9.07 11.99 -7.63
CA PHE A 324 8.93 13.21 -6.85
C PHE A 324 9.62 13.05 -5.52
N GLU A 325 10.12 14.17 -5.01
CA GLU A 325 10.65 14.29 -3.67
C GLU A 325 9.65 15.01 -2.79
N LEU A 326 9.59 14.61 -1.52
CA LEU A 326 8.79 15.32 -0.54
C LEU A 326 9.60 16.46 0.05
N ASP A 327 10.73 16.11 0.65
CA ASP A 327 11.77 17.01 1.14
C ASP A 327 13.00 16.18 1.53
N GLU A 328 14.19 16.63 1.16
CA GLU A 328 15.43 15.91 1.43
C GLU A 328 15.71 15.79 2.94
N ASN A 329 15.42 16.87 3.70
CA ASN A 329 15.67 16.88 5.14
C ASN A 329 14.73 15.89 5.84
N TYR A 330 13.45 15.87 5.48
CA TYR A 330 12.47 14.95 6.04
C TYR A 330 12.93 13.49 5.95
N GLU A 331 13.42 13.06 4.79
CA GLU A 331 13.96 11.71 4.61
C GLU A 331 15.29 11.49 5.32
N TYR A 332 16.16 12.50 5.32
CA TYR A 332 17.44 12.46 6.01
C TYR A 332 17.27 12.13 7.49
N TYR A 333 16.38 12.85 8.20
CA TYR A 333 16.08 12.60 9.62
C TYR A 333 15.62 11.16 9.86
N ILE A 334 14.69 10.67 9.02
CA ILE A 334 14.15 9.31 9.09
C ILE A 334 15.25 8.26 8.94
N ARG A 335 16.08 8.38 7.90
CA ARG A 335 17.15 7.43 7.57
C ARG A 335 18.27 7.43 8.61
N LYS A 336 18.62 8.60 9.14
CA LYS A 336 19.65 8.74 10.19
C LYS A 336 19.13 8.34 11.57
N GLY A 337 17.82 8.17 11.74
CA GLY A 337 17.24 7.75 13.00
C GLY A 337 17.34 8.82 14.09
N ILE A 338 17.33 10.10 13.70
CA ILE A 338 17.52 11.25 14.58
C ILE A 338 16.22 12.05 14.67
N ASP A 339 15.99 12.69 15.82
CA ASP A 339 14.80 13.53 15.99
C ASP A 339 14.82 14.68 14.99
N PHE A 340 13.64 14.99 14.47
CA PHE A 340 13.40 16.14 13.62
C PHE A 340 13.83 17.44 14.32
N ASP A 341 14.68 18.23 13.67
CA ASP A 341 14.89 19.61 14.10
C ASP A 341 13.69 20.45 13.70
N LEU A 342 12.91 20.83 14.71
CA LEU A 342 11.67 21.54 14.51
C LEU A 342 11.88 22.98 14.05
N GLU A 343 13.05 23.58 14.33
CA GLU A 343 13.37 24.93 13.85
C GLU A 343 13.66 24.91 12.35
N GLU A 344 14.35 23.87 11.85
CA GLU A 344 14.54 23.64 10.41
C GLU A 344 13.23 23.21 9.72
N LEU A 345 12.40 22.40 10.39
CA LEU A 345 11.11 21.97 9.87
C LEU A 345 10.04 23.06 9.83
N ASP A 346 10.10 24.10 10.66
CA ASP A 346 9.14 25.22 10.59
C ASP A 346 9.24 25.96 9.24
N CYS A 347 10.44 26.01 8.66
CA CYS A 347 10.64 26.47 7.28
C CYS A 347 9.92 25.54 6.28
N LEU A 348 9.98 24.22 6.50
CA LEU A 348 9.37 23.19 5.65
C LEU A 348 7.85 23.05 5.84
N VAL A 349 7.30 23.42 7.00
CA VAL A 349 5.85 23.42 7.24
C VAL A 349 5.15 24.29 6.21
N ASN A 350 5.73 25.43 5.83
CA ASN A 350 5.19 26.27 4.77
C ASN A 350 5.15 25.50 3.44
N ASP A 351 6.18 24.74 3.08
CA ASP A 351 6.21 23.97 1.82
C ASP A 351 5.22 22.79 1.81
N PHE A 352 5.00 22.15 2.97
CA PHE A 352 4.05 21.03 3.12
C PHE A 352 2.59 21.44 3.35
N THR A 353 2.33 22.69 3.76
CA THR A 353 0.98 23.25 3.99
C THR A 353 0.50 24.14 2.84
N VAL A 354 1.40 24.60 1.96
CA VAL A 354 1.05 25.26 0.68
C VAL A 354 0.33 24.26 -0.24
N PRO A 355 -0.53 24.71 -1.19
CA PRO A 355 -1.20 23.87 -2.19
C PRO A 355 -0.27 23.03 -3.09
N ARG A 356 1.05 23.07 -2.86
CA ARG A 356 2.09 22.42 -3.64
C ARG A 356 1.99 20.90 -3.57
N PHE A 357 1.63 20.36 -2.40
CA PHE A 357 1.57 18.91 -2.18
C PHE A 357 0.34 18.44 -1.37
N PRO A 358 -0.89 18.62 -1.90
CA PRO A 358 -2.12 18.43 -1.14
C PRO A 358 -2.34 17.00 -0.61
N TYR A 359 -1.67 16.00 -1.20
CA TYR A 359 -1.81 14.58 -0.84
C TYR A 359 -0.78 14.09 0.17
N VAL A 360 0.23 14.90 0.52
CA VAL A 360 1.29 14.48 1.45
C VAL A 360 0.73 14.18 2.81
N LYS A 361 -0.21 15.02 3.27
CA LYS A 361 -0.98 14.78 4.48
C LYS A 361 -1.78 13.48 4.45
N GLU A 362 -2.31 13.09 3.30
CA GLU A 362 -3.05 11.83 3.14
C GLU A 362 -2.14 10.60 3.04
N THR A 363 -0.87 10.80 2.66
CA THR A 363 0.08 9.74 2.35
C THR A 363 0.99 9.45 3.54
N LEU A 364 1.52 10.51 4.17
CA LEU A 364 2.43 10.40 5.28
C LEU A 364 1.70 10.50 6.63
N PRO A 365 2.16 9.75 7.65
CA PRO A 365 3.29 8.81 7.63
C PRO A 365 2.87 7.37 7.27
N GLU A 366 1.67 7.15 6.75
CA GLU A 366 1.09 5.81 6.58
C GLU A 366 1.61 5.01 5.37
N SER A 367 2.18 5.70 4.38
CA SER A 367 2.73 5.12 3.14
C SER A 367 4.18 5.53 2.95
N GLU A 368 5.10 4.66 3.39
CA GLU A 368 6.55 4.80 3.24
C GLU A 368 7.06 4.60 1.81
N PHE A 369 6.24 4.00 0.93
CA PHE A 369 6.59 3.70 -0.47
C PHE A 369 6.09 4.76 -1.46
N TYR A 370 5.91 6.01 -1.03
CA TYR A 370 5.20 7.02 -1.81
C TYR A 370 5.79 7.26 -3.21
N ARG A 371 7.10 7.12 -3.39
CA ARG A 371 7.77 7.19 -4.71
C ARG A 371 7.53 5.93 -5.53
N GLU A 372 7.79 4.80 -4.92
CA GLU A 372 7.78 3.46 -5.52
C GLU A 372 6.38 3.09 -6.01
N LEU A 373 5.33 3.62 -5.36
CA LEU A 373 3.93 3.48 -5.78
C LEU A 373 3.65 4.04 -7.18
N THR A 374 4.53 4.88 -7.74
CA THR A 374 4.43 5.34 -9.12
C THR A 374 4.54 4.16 -10.10
N LEU A 375 5.35 3.14 -9.81
CA LEU A 375 5.50 1.95 -10.65
C LEU A 375 4.17 1.21 -10.87
N PRO A 376 3.49 0.71 -9.81
CA PRO A 376 2.18 0.07 -9.98
C PRO A 376 1.12 1.06 -10.45
N GLY A 377 1.22 2.35 -10.10
CA GLY A 377 0.31 3.40 -10.60
C GLY A 377 0.32 3.50 -12.12
N ILE A 378 1.50 3.56 -12.75
CA ILE A 378 1.68 3.58 -14.20
C ILE A 378 1.05 2.34 -14.85
N VAL A 379 1.41 1.15 -14.38
CA VAL A 379 0.95 -0.12 -14.97
C VAL A 379 -0.56 -0.31 -14.82
N GLN A 380 -1.11 -0.05 -13.63
CA GLN A 380 -2.54 -0.27 -13.36
C GLN A 380 -3.44 0.70 -14.13
N ASP A 381 -3.06 1.98 -14.21
CA ASP A 381 -3.81 2.96 -14.99
C ASP A 381 -3.81 2.60 -16.47
N ASP A 382 -2.67 2.17 -17.01
CA ASP A 382 -2.55 1.80 -18.41
C ASP A 382 -3.41 0.57 -18.74
N PHE A 383 -3.44 -0.43 -17.84
CA PHE A 383 -4.33 -1.60 -17.98
C PHE A 383 -5.82 -1.24 -17.87
N LYS A 384 -6.15 -0.19 -17.11
CA LYS A 384 -7.51 0.30 -16.93
C LYS A 384 -7.99 1.14 -18.11
N LYS A 385 -7.11 2.00 -18.66
CA LYS A 385 -7.42 2.96 -19.73
C LYS A 385 -7.86 2.27 -21.01
N ASP A 386 -7.15 1.22 -21.43
CA ASP A 386 -7.55 0.38 -22.56
C ASP A 386 -7.09 -1.07 -22.34
N SER A 387 -8.06 -1.99 -22.36
CA SER A 387 -7.80 -3.44 -22.33
C SER A 387 -6.82 -3.92 -23.42
N LYS A 388 -6.67 -3.17 -24.51
CA LYS A 388 -5.68 -3.43 -25.56
C LYS A 388 -4.25 -3.29 -25.06
N TYR A 389 -3.93 -2.31 -24.21
CA TYR A 389 -2.56 -2.13 -23.70
C TYR A 389 -2.15 -3.32 -22.85
N ARG A 390 -3.02 -3.75 -21.92
CA ARG A 390 -2.87 -5.01 -21.17
C ARG A 390 -2.66 -6.19 -22.13
N SER A 391 -3.51 -6.33 -23.13
CA SER A 391 -3.40 -7.43 -24.10
C SER A 391 -2.09 -7.37 -24.90
N GLN A 392 -1.60 -6.19 -25.27
CA GLN A 392 -0.35 -6.02 -26.04
C GLN A 392 0.85 -6.48 -25.23
N ILE A 393 1.00 -6.01 -23.99
CA ILE A 393 2.15 -6.37 -23.15
C ILE A 393 2.18 -7.86 -22.83
N PHE A 394 1.03 -8.46 -22.45
CA PHE A 394 0.98 -9.87 -22.09
C PHE A 394 1.13 -10.81 -23.29
N ASN A 395 0.99 -10.31 -24.52
CA ASN A 395 1.18 -11.05 -25.77
C ASN A 395 2.44 -10.67 -26.54
N ALA A 396 3.35 -9.92 -25.92
CA ALA A 396 4.63 -9.57 -26.55
C ALA A 396 5.42 -10.86 -26.85
N ASN A 397 5.77 -11.07 -28.13
CA ASN A 397 6.51 -12.26 -28.58
C ASN A 397 7.94 -11.93 -29.02
N SER A 398 8.27 -10.64 -29.06
CA SER A 398 9.60 -10.14 -29.39
C SER A 398 9.94 -8.94 -28.50
N MET A 399 11.23 -8.62 -28.37
CA MET A 399 11.68 -7.43 -27.65
C MET A 399 11.05 -6.15 -28.20
N LYS A 400 10.90 -6.05 -29.53
CA LYS A 400 10.23 -4.93 -30.18
C LYS A 400 8.75 -4.79 -29.76
N ASP A 401 8.04 -5.90 -29.59
CA ASP A 401 6.66 -5.88 -29.10
C ASP A 401 6.62 -5.41 -27.65
N LEU A 402 7.57 -5.86 -26.82
CA LEU A 402 7.68 -5.45 -25.42
C LEU A 402 7.98 -3.96 -25.29
N GLU A 403 8.96 -3.45 -26.04
CA GLU A 403 9.32 -2.03 -26.09
C GLU A 403 8.14 -1.16 -26.54
N SER A 404 7.47 -1.53 -27.65
CA SER A 404 6.32 -0.76 -28.15
C SER A 404 5.09 -0.82 -27.24
N SER A 405 4.99 -1.84 -26.38
CA SER A 405 3.91 -1.99 -25.40
C SER A 405 4.30 -1.55 -23.99
N ASN A 406 5.48 -0.96 -23.81
CA ASN A 406 5.98 -0.51 -22.51
C ASN A 406 5.13 0.62 -21.90
N PRO A 407 4.52 0.42 -20.71
CA PRO A 407 3.73 1.46 -20.05
C PRO A 407 4.60 2.61 -19.52
N PHE A 408 5.86 2.36 -19.16
CA PHE A 408 6.77 3.39 -18.66
C PHE A 408 7.23 4.34 -19.77
N GLN A 409 7.45 3.82 -20.98
CA GLN A 409 7.75 4.66 -22.14
C GLN A 409 6.55 5.55 -22.50
N ARG A 410 5.33 4.98 -22.54
CA ARG A 410 4.11 5.79 -22.77
C ARG A 410 3.96 6.89 -21.73
N TRP A 411 4.22 6.56 -20.46
CA TRP A 411 4.20 7.54 -19.39
C TRP A 411 5.23 8.66 -19.60
N ASN A 412 6.47 8.33 -19.96
CA ASN A 412 7.50 9.32 -20.28
C ASN A 412 7.11 10.22 -21.46
N GLU A 413 6.47 9.66 -22.49
CA GLU A 413 5.94 10.42 -23.62
C GLU A 413 4.79 11.35 -23.20
N GLU A 414 3.92 10.91 -22.28
CA GLU A 414 2.83 11.72 -21.70
C GLU A 414 3.34 12.87 -20.81
N LEU A 415 4.50 12.69 -20.16
CA LEU A 415 5.07 13.70 -19.28
C LEU A 415 5.57 14.95 -20.03
N GLN A 416 5.90 14.86 -21.33
CA GLN A 416 6.48 15.91 -22.20
C GLN A 416 7.70 16.67 -21.62
N PRO A 417 8.85 16.70 -22.33
CA PRO A 417 10.08 17.30 -21.81
C PRO A 417 10.03 18.81 -21.56
N ASP A 418 9.06 19.53 -22.17
CA ASP A 418 8.92 20.98 -22.04
C ASP A 418 8.00 21.41 -20.87
N THR A 419 7.47 20.46 -20.09
CA THR A 419 6.67 20.80 -18.91
C THR A 419 7.57 21.28 -17.77
N TRP A 420 7.12 22.30 -17.03
CA TRP A 420 7.85 22.77 -15.86
C TRP A 420 7.99 21.61 -14.85
N ASN A 421 9.16 21.47 -14.20
CA ASN A 421 9.45 20.39 -13.24
C ASN A 421 8.32 20.17 -12.23
N TYR A 422 7.72 21.28 -11.77
CA TYR A 422 6.59 21.26 -10.85
C TYR A 422 5.35 20.51 -11.37
N ASP A 423 4.98 20.72 -12.64
CA ASP A 423 3.84 20.03 -13.26
C ASP A 423 4.15 18.52 -13.41
N ARG A 424 5.41 18.19 -13.66
CA ARG A 424 5.88 16.80 -13.80
C ARG A 424 5.82 16.06 -12.47
N GLU A 425 6.36 16.64 -11.40
CA GLU A 425 6.28 16.09 -10.03
C GLU A 425 4.82 15.89 -9.61
N THR A 426 3.97 16.90 -9.82
CA THR A 426 2.54 16.82 -9.49
C THR A 426 1.86 15.67 -10.24
N LYS A 427 2.14 15.51 -11.54
CA LYS A 427 1.61 14.41 -12.35
C LYS A 427 2.10 13.05 -11.85
N THR A 428 3.39 12.93 -11.52
CA THR A 428 3.97 11.70 -10.96
C THR A 428 3.36 11.36 -9.61
N GLN A 429 3.16 12.36 -8.73
CA GLN A 429 2.47 12.18 -7.45
C GLN A 429 1.04 11.69 -7.63
N LEU A 430 0.28 12.33 -8.53
CA LEU A 430 -1.08 11.90 -8.87
C LEU A 430 -1.12 10.49 -9.44
N LYS A 431 -0.06 10.09 -10.15
CA LYS A 431 0.09 8.73 -10.69
C LYS A 431 0.42 7.70 -9.62
N GLY A 432 1.30 8.02 -8.68
CA GLY A 432 1.72 7.16 -7.58
C GLY A 432 0.78 7.29 -6.36
N ALA A 433 1.30 7.83 -5.26
CA ALA A 433 0.60 7.92 -3.98
C ALA A 433 -0.78 8.61 -4.02
N GLY A 434 -1.04 9.49 -4.98
CA GLY A 434 -2.36 10.10 -5.19
C GLY A 434 -3.41 9.13 -5.74
N SER A 435 -3.00 8.13 -6.53
CA SER A 435 -3.91 7.14 -7.12
C SER A 435 -3.86 5.77 -6.46
N ILE A 436 -2.75 5.42 -5.80
CA ILE A 436 -2.55 4.10 -5.19
C ILE A 436 -2.48 4.24 -3.67
N LYS A 437 -3.34 3.48 -2.97
CA LYS A 437 -3.37 3.42 -1.51
C LYS A 437 -3.05 2.01 -1.01
N LEU A 438 -2.25 1.93 0.06
CA LEU A 438 -1.96 0.67 0.75
C LEU A 438 -3.12 0.29 1.67
N GLN A 439 -3.65 -0.93 1.51
CA GLN A 439 -4.79 -1.40 2.29
C GLN A 439 -4.36 -2.32 3.44
N ASN A 440 -3.72 -3.43 3.09
CA ASN A 440 -3.27 -4.45 4.03
C ASN A 440 -1.87 -4.92 3.70
N ARG A 441 -1.26 -5.61 4.67
CA ARG A 441 0.08 -6.18 4.56
C ARG A 441 0.06 -7.59 5.13
N SER A 442 0.88 -8.46 4.55
CA SER A 442 1.13 -9.80 5.08
C SER A 442 2.63 -10.05 5.11
N PHE A 443 3.17 -10.42 6.27
CA PHE A 443 4.61 -10.59 6.46
C PHE A 443 5.04 -12.04 6.25
N PHE A 444 6.18 -12.24 5.58
CA PHE A 444 6.70 -13.55 5.21
C PHE A 444 8.21 -13.63 5.39
N SER A 445 8.69 -14.85 5.66
CA SER A 445 10.12 -15.12 5.67
C SER A 445 10.67 -15.04 4.24
N GLU A 446 11.97 -14.84 4.11
CA GLU A 446 12.66 -14.91 2.82
C GLU A 446 12.39 -16.24 2.10
N VAL A 447 12.54 -17.35 2.82
CA VAL A 447 12.34 -18.70 2.27
C VAL A 447 10.91 -18.88 1.77
N ASP A 448 9.90 -18.47 2.56
CA ASP A 448 8.50 -18.60 2.17
C ASP A 448 8.17 -17.73 0.95
N THR A 449 8.71 -16.52 0.89
CA THR A 449 8.50 -15.57 -0.21
C THR A 449 9.09 -16.09 -1.51
N GLN A 450 10.35 -16.51 -1.47
CA GLN A 450 11.06 -17.08 -2.63
C GLN A 450 10.38 -18.37 -3.12
N ASN A 451 9.98 -19.25 -2.21
CA ASN A 451 9.28 -20.49 -2.55
C ASN A 451 7.90 -20.21 -3.14
N PHE A 452 7.14 -19.28 -2.57
CA PHE A 452 5.83 -18.90 -3.09
C PHE A 452 5.97 -18.37 -4.52
N LEU A 453 6.81 -17.36 -4.74
CA LEU A 453 7.00 -16.73 -6.06
C LEU A 453 7.46 -17.75 -7.11
N SER A 454 8.45 -18.58 -6.77
CA SER A 454 8.99 -19.61 -7.67
C SER A 454 7.90 -20.63 -8.06
N ASN A 455 7.18 -21.18 -7.08
CA ASN A 455 6.13 -22.15 -7.33
C ASN A 455 4.95 -21.55 -8.10
N PHE A 456 4.61 -20.29 -7.79
CA PHE A 456 3.54 -19.55 -8.42
C PHE A 456 3.81 -19.32 -9.90
N VAL A 457 4.94 -18.68 -10.23
CA VAL A 457 5.34 -18.40 -11.62
C VAL A 457 5.53 -19.69 -12.41
N HIS A 458 6.16 -20.71 -11.81
CA HIS A 458 6.33 -22.00 -12.47
C HIS A 458 4.99 -22.68 -12.80
N SER A 459 4.02 -22.62 -11.88
CA SER A 459 2.70 -23.24 -12.08
C SER A 459 1.93 -22.55 -13.19
N ILE A 460 1.93 -21.21 -13.22
CA ILE A 460 1.29 -20.42 -14.27
C ILE A 460 1.93 -20.69 -15.64
N ALA A 461 3.26 -20.70 -15.72
CA ALA A 461 3.98 -21.04 -16.95
C ALA A 461 3.69 -22.48 -17.41
N SER A 462 3.55 -23.43 -16.49
CA SER A 462 3.24 -24.83 -16.82
C SER A 462 1.85 -25.01 -17.46
N MET A 463 0.87 -24.17 -17.08
CA MET A 463 -0.46 -24.17 -17.70
C MET A 463 -0.40 -23.77 -19.18
N ASN A 464 0.52 -22.86 -19.53
CA ASN A 464 0.78 -22.45 -20.90
C ASN A 464 1.38 -23.59 -21.73
N VAL A 465 2.42 -24.24 -21.19
CA VAL A 465 3.10 -25.37 -21.84
C VAL A 465 2.13 -26.52 -22.17
N LYS A 466 1.12 -26.72 -21.30
CA LYS A 466 0.05 -27.72 -21.48
C LYS A 466 -1.10 -27.22 -22.36
N LYS A 467 -1.08 -25.95 -22.80
CA LYS A 467 -2.13 -25.27 -23.57
C LYS A 467 -3.52 -25.34 -22.91
N THR A 468 -3.54 -25.34 -21.58
CA THR A 468 -4.79 -25.42 -20.79
C THR A 468 -5.52 -24.08 -20.74
N SER A 469 -4.75 -22.99 -20.61
CA SER A 469 -5.23 -21.61 -20.62
C SER A 469 -4.14 -20.73 -21.24
N LYS A 470 -4.53 -19.58 -21.80
CA LYS A 470 -3.57 -18.54 -22.18
C LYS A 470 -3.05 -17.89 -20.91
N THR A 471 -1.78 -18.06 -20.59
CA THR A 471 -1.21 -17.50 -19.36
C THR A 471 -0.03 -16.59 -19.64
N SER A 472 0.11 -15.53 -18.85
CA SER A 472 1.22 -14.59 -18.99
C SER A 472 1.54 -13.94 -17.65
N THR A 473 2.82 -13.83 -17.33
CA THR A 473 3.30 -13.21 -16.09
C THR A 473 4.20 -12.03 -16.45
N LEU A 474 3.82 -10.84 -15.97
CA LEU A 474 4.64 -9.65 -15.96
C LEU A 474 5.27 -9.53 -14.59
N ILE A 475 6.59 -9.39 -14.54
CA ILE A 475 7.35 -9.14 -13.33
C ILE A 475 8.05 -7.80 -13.55
N PHE A 476 7.90 -6.85 -12.64
CA PHE A 476 8.50 -5.54 -12.80
C PHE A 476 8.89 -4.92 -11.46
N GLY A 477 9.86 -4.01 -11.52
CA GLY A 477 10.41 -3.28 -10.39
C GLY A 477 11.46 -2.30 -10.88
N SER A 478 12.39 -1.92 -10.02
CA SER A 478 13.54 -1.09 -10.39
C SER A 478 14.85 -1.71 -9.88
N HIS A 479 15.89 -1.67 -10.72
CA HIS A 479 17.25 -2.09 -10.37
C HIS A 479 17.88 -1.17 -9.32
N ASP A 480 17.66 0.13 -9.51
CA ASP A 480 18.27 1.18 -8.72
C ASP A 480 17.20 2.18 -8.29
N ILE A 481 16.75 2.06 -7.03
CA ILE A 481 16.36 3.28 -6.31
C ILE A 481 17.68 3.78 -5.74
N GLU A 482 18.45 4.51 -6.55
CA GLU A 482 19.67 5.16 -6.09
C GLU A 482 19.28 6.02 -4.88
N ASN A 483 19.68 5.56 -3.70
CA ASN A 483 19.68 6.38 -2.51
C ASN A 483 20.89 7.31 -2.63
N SER A 484 20.85 8.29 -3.54
CA SER A 484 21.99 9.17 -3.86
C SER A 484 22.58 9.84 -2.60
N TYR A 485 21.77 10.04 -1.57
CA TYR A 485 22.15 10.70 -0.31
C TYR A 485 23.32 10.12 0.51
N MET A 486 23.91 8.96 0.16
CA MET A 486 24.97 8.38 0.99
C MET A 486 26.38 8.90 0.68
N ASP A 487 26.63 9.46 -0.51
CA ASP A 487 27.96 9.99 -0.88
C ASP A 487 27.93 11.38 -1.56
N ASP A 488 26.74 11.99 -1.73
CA ASP A 488 26.63 13.29 -2.40
C ASP A 488 27.31 14.41 -1.58
N THR A 489 28.29 15.04 -2.21
CA THR A 489 28.89 16.29 -1.74
C THR A 489 27.81 17.38 -1.61
N GLU A 490 28.01 18.43 -0.80
CA GLU A 490 27.07 19.57 -0.75
C GLU A 490 26.80 20.16 -2.15
N GLU A 491 27.79 20.08 -3.06
CA GLU A 491 27.67 20.52 -4.47
C GLU A 491 26.78 19.62 -5.34
N GLU A 492 26.56 18.35 -4.98
CA GLU A 492 25.65 17.44 -5.69
C GLU A 492 24.21 17.58 -5.18
N ARG A 493 24.03 17.91 -3.89
CA ARG A 493 22.72 18.27 -3.31
C ARG A 493 22.16 19.57 -3.89
N ASP A 494 23.02 20.57 -4.13
CA ASP A 494 22.62 21.83 -4.77
C ASP A 494 22.17 21.68 -6.24
N GLN A 495 22.40 20.53 -6.87
CA GLN A 495 22.04 20.30 -8.28
C GLN A 495 20.59 19.87 -8.53
N ASN A 496 19.75 19.70 -7.48
CA ASN A 496 18.32 19.38 -7.64
C ASN A 496 18.08 18.25 -8.66
N ILE A 497 18.88 17.18 -8.62
CA ILE A 497 18.70 16.06 -9.54
C ILE A 497 17.50 15.25 -9.01
N PRO A 498 16.34 15.26 -9.68
CA PRO A 498 15.17 14.57 -9.18
C PRO A 498 15.44 13.06 -9.11
N PHE A 499 14.98 12.39 -8.04
CA PHE A 499 15.02 10.92 -7.99
C PHE A 499 14.46 10.31 -9.26
N SER A 500 15.29 9.53 -9.95
CA SER A 500 14.88 8.78 -11.13
C SER A 500 14.72 7.31 -10.81
N ILE A 501 13.68 6.69 -11.34
CA ILE A 501 13.50 5.24 -11.29
C ILE A 501 13.82 4.69 -12.68
N THR A 502 14.72 3.71 -12.75
CA THR A 502 14.96 2.90 -13.95
C THR A 502 14.14 1.63 -13.85
N PRO A 503 12.99 1.52 -14.53
CA PRO A 503 12.15 0.35 -14.42
C PRO A 503 12.71 -0.80 -15.26
N HIS A 504 12.58 -2.01 -14.71
CA HIS A 504 12.86 -3.26 -15.41
C HIS A 504 11.60 -4.10 -15.51
N MET A 505 11.39 -4.77 -16.64
CA MET A 505 10.31 -5.74 -16.80
C MET A 505 10.80 -7.06 -17.37
N ILE A 506 10.21 -8.14 -16.85
CA ILE A 506 10.33 -9.50 -17.36
C ILE A 506 8.92 -9.99 -17.70
N ILE A 507 8.71 -10.40 -18.95
CA ILE A 507 7.48 -11.06 -19.41
C ILE A 507 7.75 -12.54 -19.64
N ILE A 508 6.90 -13.40 -19.08
CA ILE A 508 6.89 -14.84 -19.29
C ILE A 508 5.54 -15.23 -19.88
N ASN A 509 5.51 -15.61 -21.16
CA ASN A 509 4.28 -16.03 -21.84
C ASN A 509 4.52 -17.25 -22.74
N GLY A 510 3.48 -17.69 -23.44
CA GLY A 510 3.55 -18.85 -24.34
C GLY A 510 4.00 -18.46 -25.73
N SER A 511 4.93 -19.21 -26.30
CA SER A 511 5.46 -19.03 -27.65
C SER A 511 4.45 -19.34 -28.76
#